data_AF-A0A2T2U4Q3-F1
#
_entry.id   AF-A0A2T2U4Q3-F1
#
_cell.length_a   1.000
_cell.length_b   1.000
_cell.length_c   1.000
_cell.angle_alpha   90.00
_cell.angle_beta   90.00
_cell.angle_gamma   90.00
#
_symmetry.space_group_name_H-M   'P 1'
#
loop_
_entity.id
_entity.type
_entity.pdbx_description
1 polymer ?
#
loop_
_entity_poly.entity_id
_entity_poly.type
_entity_poly.pdbx_seq_one_letter_code
_entity_poly.pdbx_strand_id
1 'polypeptide(L)'
;MNASLQNRGALNWTEGPLRLASFAFFDLETTGLRPDRGAGITEIAVVGANGSLLHWRKQAAPDASLADQLPLLLDCLDGRVVVGHNLQFDFQFVAYEAR
;
A
#
# COMPACT_ATOMS: atom_id res chain seq x y z
N MET A 1 15.67 28.97 24.27
CA MET A 1 15.02 27.66 24.07
C MET A 1 13.79 27.89 23.23
N ASN A 2 13.81 27.48 21.96
CA ASN A 2 12.61 27.38 21.13
C ASN A 2 12.85 26.23 20.15
N ALA A 3 12.25 25.08 20.46
CA ALA A 3 12.23 23.94 19.57
C ALA A 3 11.25 24.24 18.44
N SER A 4 11.77 24.64 17.27
CA SER A 4 10.99 24.70 16.05
C SER A 4 10.55 23.28 15.70
N LEU A 5 9.24 23.07 15.71
CA LEU A 5 8.57 21.89 15.16
C LEU A 5 9.01 21.71 13.70
N GLN A 6 10.02 20.86 13.47
CA GLN A 6 10.39 20.45 12.13
C GLN A 6 9.27 19.59 11.57
N ASN A 7 8.71 20.12 10.48
CA ASN A 7 7.74 19.50 9.61
C ASN A 7 8.24 18.10 9.18
N ARG A 8 7.77 17.04 9.85
CA ARG A 8 8.16 15.62 9.63
C ARG A 8 7.66 15.04 8.28
N GLY A 9 7.42 15.88 7.27
CA GLY A 9 6.88 15.48 5.97
C GLY A 9 7.52 16.16 4.77
N ALA A 10 8.44 17.11 4.97
CA ALA A 10 9.19 17.67 3.85
C ALA A 10 10.38 16.74 3.54
N LEU A 11 10.27 15.95 2.46
CA LEU A 11 11.42 15.25 1.90
C LEU A 11 12.45 16.31 1.46
N ASN A 12 13.48 16.52 2.28
CA ASN A 12 14.64 17.32 1.88
C ASN A 12 15.44 16.50 0.87
N TRP A 13 15.14 16.67 -0.43
CA TRP A 13 15.80 15.96 -1.53
C TRP A 13 17.33 16.13 -1.59
N THR A 14 17.89 17.03 -0.78
CA THR A 14 19.33 17.35 -0.76
C THR A 14 20.15 16.62 0.31
N GLU A 15 19.53 15.87 1.24
CA GLU A 15 20.24 15.38 2.44
C GLU A 15 20.26 13.86 2.66
N GLY A 16 19.91 13.04 1.66
CA GLY A 16 20.03 11.58 1.75
C GLY A 16 20.87 11.00 0.62
N PRO A 17 21.67 9.93 0.85
CA PRO A 17 22.27 9.20 -0.26
C PRO A 17 21.13 8.63 -1.12
N LEU A 18 21.20 8.82 -2.44
CA LEU A 18 20.35 8.09 -3.37
C LEU A 18 20.54 6.59 -3.12
N ARG A 19 19.43 5.87 -2.93
CA ARG A 19 19.44 4.42 -2.72
C ARG A 19 18.80 3.75 -3.91
N LEU A 20 19.40 2.65 -4.34
CA LEU A 20 18.71 1.72 -5.23
C LEU A 20 17.52 1.12 -4.46
N ALA A 21 16.34 1.16 -5.07
CA ALA A 21 15.13 0.56 -4.56
C ALA A 21 14.47 -0.25 -5.67
N SER A 22 13.91 -1.40 -5.30
CA SER A 22 13.17 -2.24 -6.23
C SER A 22 11.78 -1.67 -6.48
N PHE A 23 11.23 -1.91 -7.67
CA PHE A 23 9.82 -1.61 -7.94
C PHE A 23 8.89 -2.67 -7.33
N ALA A 24 7.71 -2.21 -6.91
CA ALA A 24 6.56 -3.04 -6.58
C ALA A 24 5.35 -2.51 -7.35
N PHE A 25 4.87 -3.29 -8.33
CA PHE A 25 3.67 -2.97 -9.07
C PHE A 25 2.46 -3.42 -8.26
N PHE A 26 1.58 -2.48 -7.92
CA PHE A 26 0.50 -2.67 -6.96
C PHE A 26 -0.83 -2.22 -7.56
N ASP A 27 -1.86 -3.03 -7.34
CA ASP A 27 -3.23 -2.77 -7.78
C ASP A 27 -4.24 -3.46 -6.84
N LEU A 28 -5.41 -2.83 -6.65
CA LEU A 28 -6.54 -3.36 -5.89
C LEU A 28 -7.79 -3.47 -6.75
N GLU A 29 -8.57 -4.53 -6.52
CA GLU A 29 -9.97 -4.58 -6.96
C GLU A 29 -10.91 -4.31 -5.78
N THR A 30 -11.99 -3.59 -6.05
CA THR A 30 -12.90 -3.10 -5.00
C THR A 30 -14.37 -3.25 -5.41
N THR A 31 -15.26 -3.35 -4.42
CA THR A 31 -16.72 -3.42 -4.69
C THR A 31 -17.34 -2.09 -5.11
N GLY A 32 -16.57 -1.00 -5.11
CA GLY A 32 -17.04 0.35 -5.40
C GLY A 32 -15.95 1.39 -5.18
N LEU A 33 -16.27 2.66 -5.39
CA LEU A 33 -15.23 3.71 -5.49
C LEU A 33 -14.76 4.30 -4.15
N ARG A 34 -15.39 3.96 -3.04
CA ARG A 34 -15.24 4.74 -1.79
C ARG A 34 -15.33 3.86 -0.53
N PRO A 35 -14.23 3.70 0.21
CA PRO A 35 -14.24 2.87 1.42
C PRO A 35 -15.05 3.53 2.56
N ASP A 36 -15.06 4.86 2.63
CA ASP A 36 -15.88 5.64 3.58
C ASP A 36 -17.39 5.53 3.32
N ARG A 37 -17.80 4.93 2.20
CA ARG A 37 -19.19 4.66 1.84
C ARG A 37 -19.52 3.16 1.80
N GLY A 38 -18.68 2.32 2.40
CA GLY A 38 -18.91 0.88 2.54
C GLY A 38 -18.43 0.03 1.37
N ALA A 39 -17.70 0.58 0.40
CA ALA A 39 -16.96 -0.27 -0.54
C ALA A 39 -15.81 -0.96 0.21
N GLY A 40 -15.45 -2.17 -0.23
CA GLY A 40 -14.35 -2.93 0.37
C GLY A 40 -13.43 -3.52 -0.69
N ILE A 41 -12.23 -3.91 -0.25
CA ILE A 41 -11.24 -4.59 -1.09
C ILE A 41 -11.71 -6.03 -1.37
N THR A 42 -11.63 -6.44 -2.64
CA THR A 42 -11.90 -7.81 -3.08
C THR A 42 -10.65 -8.53 -3.54
N GLU A 43 -9.65 -7.82 -4.07
CA GLU A 43 -8.40 -8.44 -4.56
C GLU A 43 -7.21 -7.52 -4.25
N ILE A 44 -6.06 -8.15 -4.02
CA ILE A 44 -4.77 -7.49 -3.83
C ILE A 44 -3.76 -8.19 -4.74
N ALA A 45 -3.04 -7.41 -5.54
CA ALA A 45 -1.91 -7.90 -6.32
C ALA A 45 -0.67 -7.01 -6.09
N VAL A 46 0.46 -7.65 -5.76
CA VAL A 46 1.77 -7.01 -5.74
C VAL A 46 2.74 -7.85 -6.57
N VAL A 47 3.37 -7.24 -7.58
CA VAL A 47 4.33 -7.89 -8.47
C VAL A 47 5.68 -7.19 -8.39
N GLY A 48 6.73 -7.96 -8.16
CA GLY A 48 8.12 -7.49 -8.19
C GLY A 48 8.81 -7.90 -9.49
N ALA A 49 10.10 -7.53 -9.61
CA ALA A 49 10.91 -7.84 -10.79
C ALA A 49 10.99 -9.35 -11.14
N ASN A 50 10.84 -10.21 -10.13
CA ASN A 50 10.98 -11.67 -10.25
C ASN A 50 9.63 -12.42 -10.17
N GLY A 51 8.49 -11.72 -10.25
CA GLY A 51 7.17 -12.32 -10.20
C GLY A 51 6.30 -11.81 -9.06
N SER A 52 5.24 -12.57 -8.74
CA SER A 52 4.25 -12.20 -7.73
C SER A 52 4.86 -12.20 -6.32
N LEU A 53 4.69 -11.09 -5.60
CA LEU A 53 5.05 -10.94 -4.19
C LEU A 53 3.85 -11.25 -3.28
N LEU A 54 2.67 -10.78 -3.67
CA LEU A 54 1.41 -11.03 -2.98
C LEU A 54 0.28 -11.15 -4.00
N HIS A 55 -0.54 -12.17 -3.85
CA HIS A 55 -1.80 -12.29 -4.57
C HIS A 55 -2.83 -12.83 -3.60
N TRP A 56 -3.87 -12.04 -3.36
CA TRP A 56 -5.00 -12.44 -2.54
C TRP A 56 -6.30 -12.03 -3.22
N ARG A 57 -7.29 -12.89 -3.11
CA ARG A 57 -8.64 -12.66 -3.59
C ARG A 57 -9.59 -13.10 -2.49
N LYS A 58 -10.58 -12.27 -2.20
CA LYS A 58 -11.64 -12.59 -1.25
C LYS A 58 -12.35 -13.87 -1.70
N GLN A 59 -12.21 -14.92 -0.90
CA GLN A 59 -12.91 -16.19 -1.09
C GLN A 59 -14.13 -16.26 -0.16
N ALA A 60 -15.06 -17.18 -0.45
CA ALA A 60 -16.23 -17.41 0.41
C ALA A 60 -15.85 -18.13 1.73
N ALA A 61 -14.67 -18.74 1.79
CA ALA A 61 -14.17 -19.47 2.96
C ALA A 61 -13.53 -18.52 4.00
N PRO A 62 -13.64 -18.81 5.31
CA PRO A 62 -13.30 -17.88 6.39
C PRO A 62 -11.80 -17.79 6.74
N ASP A 63 -10.95 -18.56 6.07
CA ASP A 63 -9.56 -18.84 6.45
C ASP A 63 -8.52 -17.84 5.88
N ALA A 64 -8.92 -16.89 5.05
CA ALA A 64 -8.05 -15.82 4.55
C ALA A 64 -8.75 -14.46 4.61
N SER A 65 -8.80 -13.86 5.80
CA SER A 65 -9.41 -12.55 6.00
C SER A 65 -8.54 -11.43 5.41
N LEU A 66 -9.16 -10.31 5.02
CA LEU A 66 -8.42 -9.11 4.60
C LEU A 66 -7.44 -8.62 5.67
N ALA A 67 -7.83 -8.73 6.95
CA ALA A 67 -7.02 -8.30 8.09
C ALA A 67 -5.68 -9.04 8.15
N ASP A 68 -5.65 -10.32 7.76
CA ASP A 68 -4.42 -11.12 7.71
C ASP A 68 -3.50 -10.70 6.55
N GLN A 69 -4.07 -10.08 5.50
CA GLN A 69 -3.32 -9.68 4.30
C GLN A 69 -2.73 -8.28 4.41
N LEU A 70 -3.32 -7.39 5.20
CA LEU A 70 -2.84 -6.00 5.31
C LEU A 70 -1.38 -5.92 5.77
N PRO A 71 -0.92 -6.66 6.81
CA PRO A 71 0.49 -6.65 7.18
C PRO A 71 1.40 -7.14 6.04
N LEU A 72 1.00 -8.23 5.35
CA LEU A 72 1.76 -8.80 4.23
C LEU A 72 1.86 -7.82 3.06
N LEU A 73 0.78 -7.09 2.77
CA LEU A 73 0.76 -6.03 1.77
C LEU A 73 1.78 -4.94 2.13
N LEU A 74 1.73 -4.42 3.37
CA LEU A 74 2.66 -3.38 3.81
C LEU A 74 4.12 -3.83 3.75
N ASP A 75 4.42 -5.08 4.15
CA ASP A 75 5.77 -5.67 4.03
C ASP A 75 6.24 -5.78 2.57
N CYS A 76 5.31 -6.09 1.65
CA CYS A 76 5.60 -6.14 0.22
C CYS A 76 5.86 -4.76 -0.39
N LEU A 77 5.29 -3.69 0.17
CA LEU A 77 5.48 -2.32 -0.32
C LEU A 77 6.65 -1.59 0.36
N ASP A 78 7.00 -1.97 1.58
CA ASP A 78 8.04 -1.30 2.36
C ASP A 78 9.40 -1.28 1.64
N GLY A 79 10.10 -0.15 1.74
CA GLY A 79 11.41 0.08 1.12
C GLY A 79 11.46 0.01 -0.42
N ARG A 80 10.30 -0.07 -1.10
CA ARG A 80 10.21 -0.20 -2.56
C ARG A 80 9.55 1.03 -3.19
N VAL A 81 9.82 1.23 -4.48
CA VAL A 81 9.10 2.22 -5.28
C VAL A 81 7.79 1.60 -5.75
N VAL A 82 6.67 2.07 -5.20
CA VAL A 82 5.34 1.57 -5.54
C VAL A 82 4.87 2.19 -6.86
N VAL A 83 4.39 1.35 -7.77
CA VAL A 83 3.96 1.73 -9.12
C VAL A 83 2.54 1.22 -9.37
N GLY A 84 1.65 2.09 -9.85
CA GLY A 84 0.26 1.75 -10.18
C GLY A 84 -0.40 2.83 -11.02
N HIS A 85 -1.55 2.53 -11.62
CA HIS A 85 -2.24 3.43 -12.57
C HIS A 85 -2.90 4.63 -11.88
N ASN A 86 -3.33 4.48 -10.63
CA ASN A 86 -3.92 5.55 -9.84
C ASN A 86 -3.74 5.31 -8.32
N LEU A 87 -2.49 5.23 -7.87
CA LEU A 87 -2.15 4.81 -6.50
C LEU A 87 -2.88 5.58 -5.39
N GLN A 88 -3.31 6.84 -5.64
CA GLN A 88 -4.12 7.57 -4.68
C GLN A 88 -5.43 6.84 -4.36
N PHE A 89 -6.08 6.22 -5.35
CA PHE A 89 -7.27 5.40 -5.16
C PHE A 89 -6.97 4.17 -4.29
N ASP A 90 -5.93 3.42 -4.65
CA ASP A 90 -5.55 2.20 -3.92
C ASP A 90 -5.21 2.48 -2.46
N PHE A 91 -4.37 3.50 -2.23
CA PHE A 91 -3.95 3.87 -0.87
C PHE A 91 -5.08 4.47 -0.03
N GLN A 92 -6.13 5.03 -0.63
CA GLN A 92 -7.32 5.44 0.12
C GLN A 92 -8.02 4.23 0.76
N PHE A 93 -8.08 3.08 0.08
CA PHE A 93 -8.60 1.84 0.65
C PHE A 93 -7.65 1.28 1.71
N VAL A 94 -6.35 1.17 1.42
CA VAL A 94 -5.35 0.68 2.39
C VAL A 94 -5.38 1.50 3.69
N ALA A 95 -5.40 2.83 3.59
CA ALA A 95 -5.43 3.73 4.75
C ALA A 95 -6.77 3.69 5.51
N TYR A 96 -7.86 3.27 4.87
CA TYR A 96 -9.14 3.08 5.54
C TYR A 96 -9.15 1.79 6.35
N GLU A 97 -8.64 0.70 5.77
CA GLU A 97 -8.60 -0.63 6.40
C GLU A 97 -7.54 -0.75 7.51
N ALA A 98 -6.45 0.02 7.43
CA ALA A 98 -5.37 0.02 8.43
C ALA A 98 -5.63 0.88 9.68
N ARG A 99 -6.88 1.30 9.92
CA ARG A 99 -7.29 2.10 11.10
C ARG A 99 -7.57 1.22 12.30
#